data_AF-A0A523SIT1-F1
#
_entry.id   AF-A0A523SIT1-F1
#
_cell.length_a   1.000
_cell.length_b   1.000
_cell.length_c   1.000
_cell.angle_alpha   90.00
_cell.angle_beta   90.00
_cell.angle_gamma   90.00
#
_symmetry.space_group_name_H-M   'P 1'
#
loop_
_entity.id
_entity.type
_entity.pdbx_description
1 polymer ?
#
loop_
_entity_poly.entity_id
_entity_poly.type
_entity_poly.pdbx_seq_one_letter_code
_entity_poly.pdbx_strand_id
1 'polypeptide(L)' 'MKTGEKAMKLKTRVFELCNGRYQKLSDLVQAMGISYDLYYRVRRGESGINGRFIIGAAKAFPGYKLDDLFYVSED' A
#
# COMPACT_ATOMS: atom_id res chain seq x y z
N MET A 1 21.80 21.46 16.56
CA MET A 1 20.99 20.37 15.97
C MET A 1 21.76 19.82 14.77
N LYS A 2 22.19 18.55 14.82
CA LYS A 2 22.74 17.89 13.62
C LYS A 2 21.55 17.69 12.66
N THR A 3 21.73 18.03 11.40
CA THR A 3 20.76 17.81 10.32
C THR A 3 20.29 16.36 10.40
N GLY A 4 19.08 16.13 10.93
CA GLY A 4 18.55 14.80 11.16
C GLY A 4 18.27 14.15 9.82
N GLU A 5 18.79 12.94 9.59
CA GLU A 5 18.36 12.10 8.48
C GLU A 5 16.85 11.98 8.52
N LYS A 6 16.17 12.54 7.52
CA LYS A 6 14.74 12.29 7.32
C LYS A 6 14.58 10.80 7.05
N ALA A 7 13.79 10.13 7.88
CA ALA A 7 13.53 8.70 7.73
C ALA A 7 12.76 8.47 6.42
N MET A 8 13.37 7.72 5.51
CA MET A 8 12.68 7.25 4.31
C MET A 8 11.68 6.16 4.67
N LYS A 9 10.43 6.31 4.25
CA LYS A 9 9.38 5.32 4.44
C LYS A 9 8.84 4.82 3.12
N LEU A 10 8.50 3.53 3.11
CA LEU A 10 7.75 2.92 2.02
C LEU A 10 6.29 3.39 2.11
N LYS A 11 5.78 3.98 1.03
CA LYS A 11 4.40 4.40 0.81
C LYS A 11 3.81 3.61 -0.37
N THR A 12 2.50 3.68 -0.56
CA THR A 12 1.79 2.91 -1.59
C THR A 12 0.82 3.76 -2.40
N ARG A 13 0.70 3.44 -3.69
CA ARG A 13 -0.28 4.00 -4.63
C ARG A 13 -1.53 3.15 -4.77
N VAL A 14 -1.62 2.03 -4.05
CA VAL A 14 -2.76 1.09 -4.13
C VAL A 14 -4.10 1.78 -3.90
N PHE A 15 -4.15 2.76 -2.99
CA PHE A 15 -5.36 3.52 -2.69
C PHE A 15 -5.81 4.44 -3.83
N GLU A 16 -4.86 4.95 -4.61
CA GLU A 16 -5.11 5.82 -5.77
C GLU A 16 -5.54 4.97 -6.97
N LEU A 17 -4.86 3.85 -7.20
CA LEU A 17 -5.15 2.90 -8.28
C LEU A 17 -6.48 2.15 -8.10
N CYS A 18 -6.98 2.05 -6.87
CA CYS A 18 -8.25 1.38 -6.56
C CYS A 18 -9.44 2.00 -7.30
N ASN A 19 -9.50 3.34 -7.39
CA ASN A 19 -10.67 4.08 -7.85
C ASN A 19 -11.05 3.83 -9.33
N GLY A 20 -10.22 3.12 -10.11
CA GLY A 20 -10.55 2.72 -11.49
C GLY A 20 -10.72 1.21 -11.70
N ARG A 21 -10.23 0.36 -10.78
CA ARG A 21 -10.20 -1.10 -10.94
C ARG A 21 -11.19 -1.84 -10.05
N TYR A 22 -11.45 -1.32 -8.86
CA TYR A 22 -12.33 -1.96 -7.88
C TYR A 22 -13.44 -0.98 -7.49
N GLN A 23 -14.70 -1.35 -7.73
CA GLN A 23 -15.86 -0.52 -7.40
C GLN A 23 -16.13 -0.45 -5.90
N LYS A 24 -15.70 -1.49 -5.15
CA LYS A 24 -15.89 -1.59 -3.71
C LYS A 24 -14.57 -1.93 -3.03
N LEU A 25 -14.42 -1.45 -1.81
CA LEU A 25 -13.28 -1.81 -0.95
C LEU A 25 -13.23 -3.32 -0.69
N SER A 26 -14.38 -3.98 -0.58
CA SER A 26 -14.47 -5.44 -0.43
C SER A 26 -13.72 -6.18 -1.52
N ASP A 27 -13.88 -5.72 -2.75
CA ASP A 27 -13.34 -6.39 -3.93
C ASP A 27 -11.81 -6.24 -3.95
N LEU A 28 -11.31 -5.07 -3.56
CA LEU A 28 -9.88 -4.83 -3.39
C LEU A 28 -9.29 -5.71 -2.27
N VAL A 29 -9.88 -5.67 -1.07
CA VAL A 29 -9.38 -6.41 0.10
C VAL A 29 -9.39 -7.92 -0.18
N GLN A 30 -10.44 -8.41 -0.85
CA GLN A 30 -10.53 -9.79 -1.32
C GLN A 30 -9.46 -10.13 -2.36
N ALA A 31 -9.26 -9.28 -3.38
CA ALA A 31 -8.24 -9.51 -4.40
C ALA A 31 -6.81 -9.47 -3.83
N MET A 32 -6.58 -8.62 -2.83
CA MET A 32 -5.31 -8.55 -2.11
C MET A 32 -5.12 -9.75 -1.16
N GLY A 33 -6.19 -10.44 -0.77
CA GLY A 33 -6.14 -11.51 0.22
C GLY A 33 -5.67 -11.02 1.59
N ILE A 34 -6.07 -9.82 2.00
CA ILE A 34 -5.77 -9.24 3.32
C ILE A 34 -7.06 -8.97 4.11
N SER A 35 -6.93 -8.60 5.38
CA SER A 35 -8.06 -8.14 6.19
C SER A 35 -8.33 -6.65 6.01
N TYR A 36 -9.57 -6.22 6.26
CA TYR A 36 -9.92 -4.80 6.35
C TYR A 36 -9.10 -4.05 7.40
N ASP A 37 -8.82 -4.68 8.54
CA ASP A 37 -8.01 -4.10 9.61
C ASP A 37 -6.59 -3.78 9.13
N LEU A 38 -5.93 -4.71 8.40
CA LEU A 38 -4.62 -4.44 7.81
C LEU A 38 -4.70 -3.30 6.78
N TYR A 39 -5.72 -3.31 5.92
CA TYR A 39 -5.95 -2.24 4.94
C TYR A 39 -6.07 -0.86 5.63
N TYR A 40 -6.92 -0.74 6.63
CA TYR A 40 -7.17 0.53 7.32
C TYR A 40 -5.97 1.00 8.14
N ARG A 41 -5.25 0.09 8.82
CA ARG A 41 -4.03 0.46 9.55
C ARG A 41 -2.95 1.02 8.63
N VAL A 42 -2.74 0.40 7.46
CA VAL A 42 -1.80 0.93 6.47
C VAL A 42 -2.29 2.26 5.90
N ARG A 43 -3.59 2.37 5.59
CA ARG A 43 -4.19 3.61 5.06
C ARG A 43 -4.08 4.79 6.03
N ARG A 44 -4.25 4.55 7.33
CA ARG A 44 -4.14 5.58 8.38
C ARG A 44 -2.71 5.86 8.83
N GLY A 45 -1.72 5.09 8.33
CA GLY A 45 -0.33 5.20 8.76
C GLY A 45 -0.04 4.60 10.14
N GLU A 46 -0.98 3.83 10.70
CA GLU A 46 -0.85 3.15 12.00
C GLU A 46 0.03 1.90 11.93
N SER A 47 0.18 1.33 10.73
CA SER A 47 1.10 0.24 10.43
C SER A 47 1.91 0.56 9.18
N GLY A 48 3.21 0.27 9.23
CA GLY A 48 4.02 0.25 8.01
C GLY A 48 3.53 -0.80 7.01
N ILE A 49 3.97 -0.64 5.75
CA ILE A 49 3.71 -1.60 4.68
C ILE A 49 4.56 -2.84 4.91
N ASN A 50 3.91 -3.97 5.17
CA ASN A 50 4.58 -5.26 5.38
C ASN A 50 4.51 -6.16 4.15
N GLY A 51 5.25 -7.27 4.17
CA GLY A 51 5.29 -8.24 3.06
C GLY A 51 3.91 -8.79 2.67
N ARG A 52 2.98 -8.97 3.62
CA ARG A 52 1.60 -9.41 3.30
C ARG A 52 0.86 -8.36 2.47
N PHE A 53 1.01 -7.09 2.80
CA PHE A 53 0.43 -6.00 2.02
C PHE A 53 1.07 -5.91 0.62
N ILE A 54 2.39 -6.07 0.52
CA ILE A 54 3.12 -6.06 -0.77
C ILE A 54 2.67 -7.20 -1.67
N ILE A 55 2.66 -8.43 -1.15
CA ILE A 55 2.21 -9.61 -1.90
C ILE A 55 0.74 -9.46 -2.32
N GLY A 56 -0.11 -8.96 -1.43
CA GLY A 56 -1.52 -8.72 -1.73
C GLY A 56 -1.72 -7.68 -2.83
N ALA A 57 -1.00 -6.56 -2.78
CA ALA A 57 -1.04 -5.56 -3.84
C ALA A 57 -0.59 -6.13 -5.19
N ALA A 58 0.51 -6.89 -5.23
CA ALA A 58 0.97 -7.52 -6.47
C ALA A 58 -0.06 -8.50 -7.07
N LYS A 59 -0.82 -9.21 -6.22
CA LYS A 59 -1.92 -10.08 -6.66
C LYS A 59 -3.13 -9.31 -7.18
N ALA A 60 -3.53 -8.24 -6.50
CA ALA A 60 -4.66 -7.42 -6.89
C ALA A 60 -4.37 -6.55 -8.12
N PHE A 61 -3.09 -6.26 -8.39
CA PHE A 61 -2.69 -5.44 -9.52
C PHE A 61 -1.81 -6.20 -10.52
N PRO A 62 -2.35 -7.25 -11.19
CA PRO A 62 -1.58 -7.95 -12.21
C PRO A 62 -1.24 -6.96 -13.35
N GLY A 63 0.01 -7.04 -13.80
CA GLY A 63 0.56 -6.15 -14.84
C GLY A 63 1.22 -4.88 -14.30
N TYR A 64 1.09 -4.56 -13.01
CA TYR A 64 1.83 -3.48 -12.37
C TYR A 64 3.13 -4.02 -11.79
N LYS A 65 4.21 -3.26 -11.94
CA LYS A 65 5.48 -3.53 -11.27
C LYS A 65 5.43 -3.03 -9.83
N LEU A 66 6.37 -3.48 -8.99
CA LEU A 66 6.41 -3.07 -7.59
C LEU A 66 6.62 -1.57 -7.41
N ASP A 67 7.38 -0.93 -8.28
CA ASP A 67 7.64 0.52 -8.30
C ASP A 67 6.44 1.35 -8.81
N ASP A 68 5.51 0.74 -9.55
CA ASP A 68 4.22 1.36 -9.84
C ASP A 68 3.34 1.40 -8.57
N LEU A 69 3.39 0.33 -7.77
CA LEU A 69 2.53 0.14 -6.58
C LEU A 69 3.06 0.79 -5.30
N PHE A 70 4.39 0.90 -5.19
CA PHE A 70 5.09 1.34 -4.00
C PHE A 70 6.17 2.34 -4.35
N TYR A 71 6.40 3.28 -3.45
CA TYR A 71 7.46 4.28 -3.59
C TYR A 71 8.03 4.61 -2.22
N VAL A 72 9.24 5.14 -2.23
CA VAL A 72 9.87 5.65 -1.02
C VAL A 72 9.71 7.16 -1.00
N SER A 73 9.32 7.71 0.15
CA SER A 73 9.38 9.15 0.36
C SER A 73 9.84 9.46 1.78
N GLU A 74 10.24 10.71 1.97
CA GLU A 74 10.35 11.29 3.30
C GLU A 74 8.96 11.32 3.97
N ASP A 75 8.92 11.23 5.29
CA ASP A 75 7.71 11.49 6.08
C ASP A 75 7.21 12.93 5.93
#